data_AF-A0A840FVA6-F1
#
_entry.id   AF-A0A840FVA6-F1
#
_cell.length_a   1.000
_cell.length_b   1.000
_cell.length_c   1.000
_cell.angle_alpha   90.00
_cell.angle_beta   90.00
_cell.angle_gamma   90.00
#
_symmetry.space_group_name_H-M   'P 1'
#
loop_
_entity.id
_entity.type
_entity.pdbx_description
1 polymer ?
#
loop_
_entity_poly.entity_id
_entity_poly.type
_entity_poly.pdbx_seq_one_letter_code
_entity_poly.pdbx_strand_id
1 'polypeptide(L)'
;MARTTLEKAQQAYDEGDYAKALSTLKSGGVSVFEAAEPATRLDAMKLEAFSYCVANQIPECRLQFRKILDAFPTFELNVAERKHPVWGPAFEAAKRMKR
;
A
#
# COMPACT_ATOMS: atom_id res chain seq x y z
N MET A 1 -1.48 -15.73 -9.58
CA MET A 1 -0.16 -15.35 -9.03
C MET A 1 -0.23 -14.05 -8.24
N ALA A 2 -0.68 -12.92 -8.82
CA ALA A 2 -0.78 -11.65 -8.08
C ALA A 2 -1.71 -11.73 -6.86
N ARG A 3 -2.92 -12.29 -7.04
CA ARG A 3 -3.92 -12.44 -5.98
C ARG A 3 -3.40 -13.29 -4.81
N THR A 4 -2.78 -14.43 -5.12
CA THR A 4 -2.18 -15.32 -4.11
C THR A 4 -1.02 -14.67 -3.34
N THR A 5 -0.26 -13.77 -3.98
CA THR A 5 0.80 -13.01 -3.29
C THR A 5 0.19 -11.96 -2.36
N LEU A 6 -0.86 -11.27 -2.81
CA LEU A 6 -1.61 -10.32 -2.00
C LEU A 6 -2.22 -10.98 -0.77
N GLU A 7 -2.86 -12.13 -0.93
CA GLU A 7 -3.45 -12.89 0.19
C GLU A 7 -2.39 -13.30 1.22
N LYS A 8 -1.22 -13.75 0.78
CA LYS A 8 -0.09 -14.08 1.69
C LYS A 8 0.44 -12.86 2.43
N ALA A 9 0.55 -11.72 1.74
CA ALA A 9 0.96 -10.48 2.37
C ALA A 9 -0.08 -9.98 3.39
N GLN A 10 -1.36 -10.13 3.07
CA GLN A 10 -2.47 -9.79 3.96
C GLN A 10 -2.44 -10.66 5.21
N GLN A 11 -2.24 -11.96 5.06
CA GLN A 11 -2.08 -12.88 6.19
C GLN A 11 -0.93 -12.42 7.10
N ALA A 12 0.25 -12.12 6.55
CA ALA A 12 1.38 -11.64 7.33
C ALA A 12 1.09 -10.30 8.02
N TYR A 13 0.36 -9.41 7.36
CA TYR A 13 -0.08 -8.14 7.94
C TYR A 13 -1.02 -8.34 9.13
N ASP A 14 -2.01 -9.24 9.00
CA ASP A 14 -2.94 -9.61 10.07
C ASP A 14 -2.24 -10.33 11.24
N GLU A 15 -1.16 -11.06 10.97
CA GLU A 15 -0.28 -11.64 11.99
C GLU A 15 0.61 -10.60 12.69
N GLY A 16 0.61 -9.34 12.24
CA GLY A 16 1.46 -8.27 12.76
C GLY A 16 2.89 -8.27 12.20
N ASP A 17 3.20 -9.15 11.25
CA ASP A 17 4.49 -9.24 10.57
C ASP A 17 4.49 -8.38 9.29
N TYR A 18 4.54 -7.06 9.50
CA TYR A 18 4.54 -6.08 8.41
C TYR A 18 5.79 -6.16 7.53
N ALA A 19 6.93 -6.57 8.09
CA ALA A 19 8.18 -6.73 7.35
C ALA A 19 8.07 -7.88 6.34
N LYS A 20 7.45 -8.99 6.75
CA LYS A 20 7.15 -10.12 5.86
C LYS A 20 6.07 -9.79 4.84
N ALA A 21 5.05 -9.01 5.20
CA ALA A 21 4.05 -8.52 4.25
C ALA A 21 4.71 -7.69 3.13
N LEU A 22 5.54 -6.72 3.49
CA LEU A 22 6.33 -5.92 2.55
C LEU A 22 7.26 -6.77 1.68
N SER A 23 7.96 -7.71 2.30
CA SER A 23 8.85 -8.62 1.57
C SER A 23 8.08 -9.47 0.58
N THR A 24 6.90 -9.97 0.95
CA THR A 24 6.03 -10.78 0.08
C THR A 24 5.54 -9.97 -1.11
N LEU A 25 5.09 -8.73 -0.88
CA LEU A 25 4.67 -7.82 -1.94
C LEU A 25 5.83 -7.49 -2.89
N LYS A 26 7.01 -7.19 -2.35
CA LYS A 26 8.21 -6.92 -3.16
C LYS A 26 8.72 -8.14 -3.91
N SER A 27 8.69 -9.32 -3.30
CA SER A 27 9.09 -10.60 -3.92
C SER A 27 8.15 -11.02 -5.04
N GLY A 28 6.88 -10.61 -4.98
CA GLY A 28 5.97 -10.71 -6.12
C GLY A 28 6.50 -9.94 -7.34
N GLY A 29 7.26 -8.87 -7.13
CA GLY A 29 7.82 -8.05 -8.19
C GLY A 29 6.79 -7.11 -8.81
N VAL A 30 7.26 -5.96 -9.28
CA VAL A 30 6.42 -4.95 -9.97
C VAL A 30 5.70 -5.57 -11.17
N SER A 31 6.34 -6.52 -11.86
CA SER A 31 5.80 -7.22 -13.03
C SER A 31 4.55 -8.06 -12.74
N VAL A 32 4.44 -8.68 -11.55
CA VAL A 32 3.27 -9.50 -11.20
C VAL A 32 2.04 -8.63 -10.96
N PHE A 33 2.22 -7.46 -10.36
CA PHE A 33 1.13 -6.50 -10.15
C PHE A 33 0.86 -5.64 -11.39
N GLU A 34 1.85 -5.44 -12.26
CA GLU A 34 1.69 -4.79 -13.56
C GLU A 34 0.80 -5.59 -14.51
N ALA A 35 0.94 -6.91 -14.50
CA ALA A 35 0.11 -7.81 -15.29
C ALA A 35 -1.24 -8.16 -14.62
N ALA A 36 -1.47 -7.70 -13.39
CA ALA A 36 -2.69 -7.97 -12.64
C ALA A 36 -3.82 -6.99 -13.00
N GLU A 37 -5.06 -7.36 -12.66
CA GLU A 37 -6.19 -6.44 -12.75
C GLU A 37 -5.93 -5.17 -11.92
N PRO A 38 -6.41 -4.00 -12.39
CA PRO A 38 -6.17 -2.72 -11.72
C PRO A 38 -6.62 -2.72 -10.26
N ALA A 39 -7.70 -3.43 -9.92
CA ALA A 39 -8.15 -3.61 -8.55
C ALA A 39 -7.12 -4.36 -7.69
N THR A 40 -6.60 -5.50 -8.18
CA THR A 40 -5.58 -6.29 -7.46
C THR A 40 -4.29 -5.50 -7.29
N ARG A 41 -3.88 -4.76 -8.33
CA ARG A 41 -2.71 -3.88 -8.28
C ARG A 41 -2.89 -2.79 -7.23
N LEU A 42 -4.06 -2.15 -7.20
CA LEU A 42 -4.38 -1.11 -6.23
C LEU A 42 -4.35 -1.66 -4.80
N ASP A 43 -5.00 -2.80 -4.54
CA ASP A 43 -5.02 -3.42 -3.21
C ASP A 43 -3.62 -3.79 -2.73
N ALA A 44 -2.76 -4.32 -3.61
CA ALA A 44 -1.37 -4.63 -3.28
C ALA A 44 -0.55 -3.39 -2.93
N MET A 45 -0.66 -2.33 -3.73
CA MET A 45 0.05 -1.09 -3.44
C MET A 45 -0.45 -0.44 -2.14
N LYS A 46 -1.75 -0.52 -1.88
CA LYS A 46 -2.39 -0.02 -0.66
C LYS A 46 -1.91 -0.78 0.57
N LEU A 47 -1.88 -2.11 0.52
CA LEU A 47 -1.35 -2.94 1.60
C LEU A 47 0.12 -2.64 1.86
N GLU A 48 0.92 -2.41 0.81
CA GLU A 48 2.32 -2.01 0.95
C GLU A 48 2.44 -0.66 1.69
N ALA A 49 1.65 0.34 1.30
CA ALA A 49 1.64 1.64 1.95
C ALA A 49 1.23 1.53 3.44
N PHE A 50 0.17 0.77 3.74
CA PHE A 50 -0.25 0.55 5.12
C PHE A 50 0.82 -0.14 5.95
N SER A 51 1.45 -1.19 5.40
CA SER A 51 2.53 -1.92 6.04
C SER A 51 3.71 -1.00 6.37
N TYR A 52 4.12 -0.12 5.45
CA TYR A 52 5.15 0.89 5.72
C TYR A 52 4.78 1.85 6.84
N CYS A 53 3.53 2.32 6.83
CA CYS A 53 3.04 3.25 7.85
C CYS A 53 3.07 2.62 9.26
N VAL A 54 2.59 1.38 9.41
CA VAL A 54 2.59 0.69 10.71
C VAL A 54 3.97 0.16 11.10
N ALA A 55 4.87 -0.06 10.14
CA ALA A 55 6.28 -0.38 10.37
C ALA A 55 7.13 0.86 10.74
N ASN A 56 6.50 1.99 11.05
CA ASN A 56 7.16 3.26 11.41
C ASN A 56 8.06 3.86 10.31
N GLN A 57 7.88 3.42 9.05
CA GLN A 57 8.58 3.92 7.86
C GLN A 57 7.72 4.96 7.14
N ILE A 58 7.54 6.11 7.80
CA ILE A 58 6.70 7.22 7.31
C ILE A 58 7.16 7.79 5.95
N PRO A 59 8.47 7.99 5.66
CA PRO A 59 8.91 8.51 4.36
C PRO A 59 8.49 7.59 3.20
N GLU A 60 8.68 6.30 3.36
CA GLU A 60 8.36 5.24 2.41
C GLU A 60 6.85 5.12 2.25
N CYS A 61 6.10 5.20 3.35
CA CYS A 61 4.64 5.20 3.31
C CYS A 61 4.10 6.34 2.43
N ARG A 62 4.60 7.57 2.62
CA ARG A 62 4.21 8.73 1.80
C ARG A 62 4.59 8.56 0.35
N LEU A 63 5.82 8.09 0.09
CA LEU A 63 6.29 7.82 -1.27
C LEU A 63 5.40 6.80 -1.98
N GLN A 64 4.96 5.77 -1.26
CA GLN A 64 4.12 4.74 -1.82
C GLN A 64 2.70 5.22 -2.10
N PHE A 65 2.10 6.00 -1.20
CA PHE A 65 0.82 6.66 -1.48
C PHE A 65 0.90 7.59 -2.69
N ARG A 66 2.02 8.30 -2.87
CA ARG A 66 2.22 9.11 -4.07
C ARG A 66 2.19 8.26 -5.34
N LYS A 67 2.90 7.12 -5.37
CA LYS A 67 2.85 6.19 -6.51
C LYS A 67 1.44 5.67 -6.78
N ILE A 68 0.67 5.39 -5.73
CA ILE A 68 -0.75 5.01 -5.87
C ILE A 68 -1.53 6.14 -6.54
N LEU A 69 -1.36 7.39 -6.10
CA LEU A 69 -2.05 8.55 -6.69
C LEU A 69 -1.59 8.87 -8.11
N ASP A 70 -0.37 8.52 -8.49
CA ASP A 70 0.13 8.64 -9.86
C ASP A 70 -0.50 7.59 -10.78
N ALA A 71 -0.57 6.33 -10.33
CA ALA A 71 -1.18 5.24 -11.10
C ALA A 71 -2.72 5.27 -11.09
N PHE A 72 -3.31 5.65 -9.95
CA PHE A 72 -4.73 5.66 -9.64
C PHE A 72 -5.11 7.04 -9.07
N PRO A 73 -5.28 8.07 -9.92
CA PRO A 73 -5.59 9.42 -9.47
C PRO A 73 -6.97 9.54 -8.79
N THR A 74 -7.86 8.57 -8.99
CA THR A 74 -9.18 8.48 -8.35
C THR A 74 -9.14 7.76 -6.99
N PHE A 75 -7.97 7.28 -6.56
CA PHE A 75 -7.85 6.58 -5.29
C PHE A 75 -8.02 7.54 -4.10
N GLU A 76 -8.90 7.17 -3.19
CA GLU A 76 -9.07 7.84 -1.90
C GLU A 76 -9.19 6.82 -0.76
N LEU A 77 -8.62 7.19 0.39
CA LEU A 77 -8.84 6.45 1.63
C LEU A 77 -10.32 6.51 2.03
N ASN A 78 -10.85 5.38 2.48
CA ASN A 78 -12.18 5.35 3.06
C ASN A 78 -12.20 6.05 4.44
N VAL A 79 -13.40 6.25 4.98
CA VAL A 79 -13.58 6.97 6.26
C VAL A 79 -12.85 6.29 7.41
N ALA A 80 -12.84 4.94 7.46
CA ALA A 80 -12.16 4.19 8.51
C ALA A 80 -10.63 4.34 8.43
N GLU A 81 -10.08 4.30 7.22
CA GLU A 81 -8.65 4.42 6.94
C GLU A 81 -8.14 5.84 7.19
N ARG A 82 -8.92 6.84 6.79
CA ARG A 82 -8.60 8.26 7.03
C ARG A 82 -8.60 8.59 8.53
N LYS A 83 -9.41 7.89 9.33
CA LYS A 83 -9.45 8.03 10.79
C LYS A 83 -8.22 7.39 11.47
N HIS A 84 -7.45 6.57 10.76
CA HIS A 84 -6.23 5.97 11.29
C HIS A 84 -5.15 7.05 11.51
N PRO A 85 -4.51 7.11 12.69
CA PRO A 85 -3.62 8.23 13.06
C PRO A 85 -2.36 8.33 12.18
N VAL A 86 -1.99 7.25 11.49
CA VAL A 86 -0.80 7.22 10.62
C VAL A 86 -1.17 7.31 9.14
N TRP A 87 -2.21 6.60 8.70
CA TRP A 87 -2.56 6.53 7.28
C TRP A 87 -3.16 7.82 6.75
N GLY A 88 -4.10 8.43 7.48
CA GLY A 88 -4.72 9.69 7.09
C GLY A 88 -3.69 10.80 6.82
N PRO A 89 -2.80 11.12 7.78
CA PRO A 89 -1.78 12.14 7.60
C PRO A 89 -0.76 11.80 6.51
N ALA A 90 -0.36 10.52 6.38
CA ALA A 90 0.59 10.11 5.35
C ALA A 90 0.01 10.25 3.94
N PHE A 91 -1.27 9.89 3.75
CA PHE A 91 -1.98 10.05 2.50
C PHE A 91 -2.19 11.52 2.13
N GLU A 92 -2.63 12.35 3.08
CA GLU A 92 -2.78 13.80 2.86
C GLU A 92 -1.44 14.45 2.53
N ALA A 93 -0.35 14.06 3.20
CA ALA A 93 0.99 14.51 2.85
C ALA A 93 1.37 14.11 1.42
N ALA A 94 1.11 12.85 1.01
CA ALA A 94 1.38 12.39 -0.34
C ALA A 94 0.57 13.16 -1.41
N LYS A 95 -0.72 13.43 -1.15
CA LYS A 95 -1.56 14.29 -2.02
C LYS A 95 -0.97 15.69 -2.17
N ARG A 96 -0.50 16.29 -1.07
CA ARG A 96 0.15 17.61 -1.10
C ARG A 96 1.46 17.61 -1.87
N MET A 97 2.24 16.53 -1.80
CA MET A 97 3.51 16.39 -2.52
C MET A 97 3.35 16.19 -4.03
N LYS A 98 2.16 15.80 -4.51
CA LYS A 98 1.84 15.71 -5.95
C LYS A 98 1.50 17.09 -6.55
N ARG A 99 1.27 18.11 -5.71
CA ARG A 99 0.74 19.42 -6.12
C ARG A 99 1.84 20.41 -6.51
#